data_AF-A0A556N796-F1
#
_entry.id   AF-A0A556N796-F1
#
_cell.length_a   1.000
_cell.length_b   1.000
_cell.length_c   1.000
_cell.angle_alpha   90.00
_cell.angle_beta   90.00
_cell.angle_gamma   90.00
#
_symmetry.space_group_name_H-M   'P 1'
#
loop_
_entity.id
_entity.type
_entity.pdbx_description
1 polymer ?
#
loop_
_entity_poly.entity_id
_entity_poly.type
_entity_poly.pdbx_seq_one_letter_code
_entity_poly.pdbx_strand_id
1 'polypeptide(L)'
;MRTSTKIALLFAGIWFLGKYCFFYFQVLQTTEKYPIQVMWNILCLLLAMSIGSIVEKRKEVRSESSALGDIKSILGIGMIYTLVVGGLIYLYYAKIDPAYNENQIAVIQESMEKMVNNPEELKKFKAERPEFEAYSKEEILEKSAESIRPWYQASTVMTISLLGMLMLSVINALILTIIYRRVLFRQPRH
;
A
#
# COMPACT_ATOMS: atom_id res chain seq x y z
N MET A 1 -12.17 -23.78 3.57
CA MET A 1 -11.08 -22.77 3.59
C MET A 1 -10.14 -23.03 4.75
N ARG A 2 -8.84 -22.94 4.52
CA ARG A 2 -7.82 -22.98 5.59
C ARG A 2 -8.06 -21.85 6.59
N THR A 3 -7.65 -22.06 7.85
CA THR A 3 -7.84 -21.07 8.91
C THR A 3 -7.06 -19.79 8.62
N SER A 4 -5.87 -19.89 8.03
CA SER A 4 -5.08 -18.75 7.54
C SER A 4 -5.84 -17.88 6.54
N THR A 5 -6.54 -18.48 5.58
CA THR A 5 -7.36 -17.75 4.60
C THR A 5 -8.46 -16.94 5.30
N LYS A 6 -9.15 -17.54 6.28
CA LYS A 6 -10.18 -16.83 7.04
C LYS A 6 -9.60 -15.64 7.80
N ILE A 7 -8.40 -15.80 8.38
CA ILE A 7 -7.69 -14.72 9.08
C ILE A 7 -7.28 -13.61 8.12
N ALA A 8 -6.77 -13.94 6.94
CA ALA A 8 -6.44 -12.95 5.91
C ALA A 8 -7.67 -12.11 5.52
N LEU A 9 -8.81 -12.76 5.28
CA LEU A 9 -10.07 -12.06 4.96
C LEU A 9 -10.60 -11.24 6.13
N LEU A 10 -10.48 -11.74 7.36
CA LEU A 10 -10.86 -11.00 8.57
C LEU A 10 -10.08 -9.68 8.66
N PHE A 11 -8.76 -9.73 8.51
CA PHE A 11 -7.93 -8.53 8.57
C PHE A 11 -8.15 -7.60 7.36
N ALA A 12 -8.42 -8.14 6.17
CA ALA A 12 -8.82 -7.32 5.03
C ALA A 12 -10.14 -6.58 5.31
N GLY A 13 -11.10 -7.26 5.94
CA GLY A 13 -12.36 -6.65 6.41
C GLY A 13 -12.15 -5.59 7.49
N ILE A 14 -11.30 -5.86 8.49
CA ILE A 14 -10.93 -4.88 9.54
C ILE A 14 -10.30 -3.64 8.92
N TRP A 15 -9.36 -3.84 7.99
CA TRP A 15 -8.73 -2.74 7.28
C TRP A 15 -9.77 -1.89 6.54
N PHE A 16 -10.64 -2.53 5.75
CA PHE A 16 -11.65 -1.84 4.95
C PHE A 16 -12.68 -1.11 5.80
N LEU A 17 -13.14 -1.74 6.89
CA LEU A 17 -14.03 -1.10 7.85
C LEU A 17 -13.38 0.12 8.48
N GLY A 18 -12.10 0.01 8.89
CA GLY A 18 -11.33 1.16 9.40
C GLY A 18 -11.22 2.29 8.37
N LYS A 19 -10.88 1.97 7.12
CA LYS A 19 -10.82 2.93 6.01
C LYS A 19 -12.17 3.62 5.78
N TYR A 20 -13.25 2.85 5.79
CA TYR A 20 -14.61 3.37 5.66
C TYR A 20 -15.00 4.27 6.84
N CYS A 21 -14.65 3.91 8.08
CA CYS A 21 -14.88 4.77 9.25
C CYS A 21 -14.09 6.09 9.14
N PHE A 22 -12.82 6.05 8.72
CA PHE A 22 -12.04 7.27 8.50
C PHE A 22 -12.73 8.20 7.50
N PHE A 23 -13.28 7.64 6.42
CA PHE A 23 -14.04 8.41 5.44
C PHE A 23 -15.34 8.94 6.04
N TYR A 24 -16.16 8.08 6.64
CA TYR A 24 -17.48 8.45 7.18
C TYR A 24 -17.40 9.57 8.24
N PHE A 25 -16.43 9.47 9.17
CA PHE A 25 -16.22 10.49 10.20
C PHE A 25 -15.33 11.65 9.75
N GLN A 26 -14.85 11.66 8.50
CA GLN A 26 -13.94 12.68 7.95
C GLN A 26 -12.64 12.83 8.77
N VAL A 27 -12.15 11.73 9.35
CA VAL A 27 -10.93 11.67 10.16
C VAL A 27 -9.77 11.18 9.29
N LEU A 28 -8.58 11.75 9.47
CA LEU A 28 -7.35 11.43 8.71
C LEU A 28 -7.41 11.69 7.20
N GLN A 29 -8.36 12.48 6.69
CA GLN A 29 -8.53 12.74 5.24
C GLN A 29 -7.54 13.77 4.65
N THR A 30 -6.76 14.46 5.49
CA THR A 30 -5.78 15.44 5.01
C THR A 30 -4.54 14.77 4.42
N THR A 31 -3.88 15.41 3.45
CA THR A 31 -2.66 14.91 2.80
C THR A 31 -1.58 14.51 3.81
N GLU A 32 -1.39 15.29 4.87
CA GLU A 32 -0.40 15.01 5.93
C GLU A 32 -0.74 13.77 6.78
N LYS A 33 -2.02 13.44 6.92
CA LYS A 33 -2.51 12.32 7.74
C LYS A 33 -2.77 11.06 6.94
N TYR A 34 -2.78 11.16 5.61
CA TYR A 34 -2.93 10.02 4.71
C TYR A 34 -1.90 8.90 4.94
N PRO A 35 -0.60 9.17 5.24
CA PRO A 35 0.36 8.13 5.59
C PRO A 35 -0.08 7.23 6.75
N ILE A 36 -0.85 7.75 7.73
CA ILE A 36 -1.37 6.98 8.85
C ILE A 36 -2.34 5.90 8.36
N GLN A 37 -3.15 6.20 7.35
CA GLN A 37 -4.06 5.22 6.75
C GLN A 37 -3.30 4.12 6.00
N VAL A 38 -2.15 4.45 5.39
CA VAL A 38 -1.24 3.47 4.77
C VAL A 38 -0.60 2.58 5.85
N MET A 39 -0.15 3.16 6.96
CA MET A 39 0.40 2.40 8.10
C MET A 39 -0.64 1.46 8.72
N TRP A 40 -1.91 1.87 8.78
CA TRP A 40 -3.02 1.00 9.19
C TRP A 40 -3.17 -0.22 8.28
N ASN A 41 -3.03 -0.04 6.96
CA ASN A 41 -3.02 -1.15 6.01
C ASN A 41 -1.84 -2.10 6.23
N ILE A 42 -0.63 -1.54 6.37
CA ILE A 42 0.60 -2.29 6.64
C ILE A 42 0.44 -3.11 7.91
N LEU A 43 -0.06 -2.52 9.00
CA LEU A 43 -0.32 -3.21 10.25
C LEU A 43 -1.26 -4.41 10.07
N CYS A 44 -2.39 -4.21 9.38
CA CYS A 44 -3.36 -5.27 9.11
C CYS A 44 -2.76 -6.42 8.29
N LEU A 45 -1.94 -6.11 7.27
CA LEU A 45 -1.22 -7.12 6.49
C LEU A 45 -0.24 -7.93 7.38
N LEU A 46 0.59 -7.24 8.16
CA LEU A 46 1.58 -7.88 9.02
C LEU A 46 0.91 -8.77 10.08
N LEU A 47 -0.19 -8.32 10.67
CA LEU A 47 -0.99 -9.10 11.63
C LEU A 47 -1.67 -10.30 10.96
N ALA A 48 -2.24 -10.12 9.77
CA ALA A 48 -2.85 -11.22 9.01
C ALA A 48 -1.84 -12.34 8.76
N MET A 49 -0.65 -11.99 8.28
CA MET A 49 0.42 -12.94 8.02
C MET A 49 0.93 -13.59 9.31
N SER A 50 1.19 -12.80 10.35
CA SER A 50 1.76 -13.30 11.61
C SER A 50 0.79 -14.21 12.37
N ILE A 51 -0.45 -13.77 12.56
CA ILE A 51 -1.47 -14.54 13.28
C ILE A 51 -1.90 -15.75 12.44
N GLY A 52 -2.13 -15.54 11.14
CA GLY A 52 -2.52 -16.60 10.21
C GLY A 52 -1.51 -17.75 10.20
N SER A 53 -0.22 -17.43 10.13
CA SER A 53 0.84 -18.44 10.09
C SER A 53 1.14 -19.05 11.45
N ILE A 54 1.06 -18.32 12.57
CA ILE A 54 1.15 -18.93 13.92
C ILE A 54 0.06 -19.98 14.11
N VAL A 55 -1.18 -19.66 13.72
CA VAL A 55 -2.32 -20.58 13.88
C VAL A 55 -2.16 -21.83 13.02
N GLU A 56 -1.65 -21.71 11.79
CA GLU A 56 -1.35 -22.88 10.97
C GLU A 56 -0.18 -23.70 11.51
N LYS A 57 0.90 -23.04 11.91
CA LYS A 57 2.10 -23.71 12.39
C LYS A 57 1.90 -24.46 13.71
N ARG A 58 0.94 -24.03 14.53
CA ARG A 58 0.50 -24.77 15.73
C ARG A 58 -0.29 -26.05 15.40
N LYS A 59 -0.86 -26.15 14.20
CA LYS A 59 -1.62 -27.33 13.74
C LYS A 59 -0.75 -28.33 12.99
N GLU A 60 0.38 -27.88 12.44
CA GLU A 60 1.36 -28.77 11.78
C GLU A 60 2.12 -29.62 12.82
N VAL A 61 2.33 -30.90 12.50
CA VAL A 61 3.21 -31.77 13.29
C VAL A 61 4.66 -31.33 13.04
N ARG A 62 5.39 -31.09 14.14
CA ARG A 62 6.66 -30.33 14.22
C ARG A 62 7.84 -30.89 13.38
N SER A 63 7.69 -32.07 12.77
CA SER A 63 8.76 -32.83 12.10
C SER A 63 8.81 -32.67 10.57
N GLU A 64 7.82 -32.05 9.91
CA GLU A 64 7.74 -32.07 8.42
C GLU A 64 7.97 -30.71 7.73
N SER A 65 8.03 -29.60 8.47
CA SER A 65 8.10 -28.28 7.85
C SER A 65 9.53 -27.88 7.43
N SER A 66 9.73 -27.61 6.13
CA SER A 66 10.95 -27.02 5.55
C SER A 66 10.90 -25.48 5.53
N ALA A 67 12.06 -24.81 5.52
CA ALA A 67 12.10 -23.34 5.56
C ALA A 67 11.44 -22.72 4.32
N LEU A 68 11.63 -23.33 3.16
CA LEU A 68 10.95 -22.94 1.93
C LEU A 68 9.43 -23.18 2.01
N GLY A 69 9.00 -24.26 2.66
CA GLY A 69 7.59 -24.55 2.91
C GLY A 69 6.92 -23.48 3.77
N ASP A 70 7.58 -23.08 4.86
CA ASP A 70 7.12 -21.97 5.72
C ASP A 70 6.96 -20.67 4.95
N ILE A 71 7.99 -20.28 4.17
CA ILE A 71 7.96 -19.05 3.37
C ILE A 71 6.77 -19.08 2.40
N LYS A 72 6.60 -20.17 1.66
CA LYS A 72 5.48 -20.33 0.71
C LYS A 72 4.13 -20.26 1.41
N SER A 73 3.99 -20.90 2.57
CA SER A 73 2.75 -20.88 3.34
C SER A 73 2.42 -19.47 3.82
N ILE A 74 3.37 -18.80 4.49
CA ILE A 74 3.21 -17.43 5.00
C ILE A 74 2.92 -16.45 3.85
N LEU A 75 3.65 -16.56 2.74
CA LEU A 75 3.44 -15.74 1.55
C LEU A 75 2.04 -15.97 0.96
N GLY A 76 1.53 -17.19 0.98
CA GLY A 76 0.16 -17.51 0.58
C GLY A 76 -0.89 -16.67 1.33
N ILE A 77 -0.69 -16.46 2.63
CA ILE A 77 -1.56 -15.62 3.46
C ILE A 77 -1.48 -14.15 3.01
N GLY A 78 -0.25 -13.65 2.82
CA GLY A 78 0.01 -12.28 2.36
C GLY A 78 -0.58 -12.00 0.97
N MET A 79 -0.48 -12.96 0.03
CA MET A 79 -1.04 -12.84 -1.31
C MET A 79 -2.58 -12.74 -1.28
N ILE A 80 -3.25 -13.56 -0.47
CA ILE A 80 -4.71 -13.52 -0.34
C ILE A 80 -5.16 -12.16 0.20
N TYR A 81 -4.51 -11.67 1.26
CA TYR A 81 -4.79 -10.33 1.79
C TYR A 81 -4.56 -9.26 0.72
N THR A 82 -3.41 -9.31 0.05
CA THR A 82 -2.99 -8.32 -0.96
C THR A 82 -3.98 -8.22 -2.11
N LEU A 83 -4.43 -9.35 -2.67
CA LEU A 83 -5.40 -9.37 -3.76
C LEU A 83 -6.76 -8.78 -3.36
N VAL A 84 -7.26 -9.16 -2.19
CA VAL A 84 -8.55 -8.68 -1.69
C VAL A 84 -8.49 -7.19 -1.39
N VAL A 85 -7.46 -6.74 -0.67
CA VAL A 85 -7.28 -5.33 -0.33
C VAL A 85 -7.01 -4.50 -1.59
N GLY A 86 -6.23 -4.99 -2.56
CA GLY A 86 -6.05 -4.31 -3.84
C GLY A 86 -7.38 -4.06 -4.56
N GLY A 87 -8.24 -5.08 -4.66
CA GLY A 87 -9.58 -4.92 -5.22
C GLY A 87 -10.45 -3.91 -4.45
N LEU A 88 -10.36 -3.92 -3.11
CA LEU A 88 -11.08 -2.96 -2.26
C LEU A 88 -10.53 -1.53 -2.36
N ILE A 89 -9.23 -1.34 -2.57
CA ILE A 89 -8.61 -0.03 -2.86
C ILE A 89 -9.18 0.52 -4.16
N TYR A 90 -9.22 -0.29 -5.21
CA TYR A 90 -9.83 0.10 -6.47
C TYR A 90 -11.30 0.49 -6.28
N LEU A 91 -12.08 -0.36 -5.60
CA LEU A 91 -13.49 -0.07 -5.32
C LEU A 91 -13.67 1.23 -4.53
N TYR A 92 -12.83 1.47 -3.53
CA TYR A 92 -12.87 2.68 -2.72
C TYR A 92 -12.67 3.94 -3.58
N TYR A 93 -11.59 3.99 -4.35
CA TYR A 93 -11.27 5.17 -5.16
C TYR A 93 -12.12 5.31 -6.44
N ALA A 94 -12.74 4.23 -6.91
CA ALA A 94 -13.61 4.27 -8.08
C ALA A 94 -15.08 4.56 -7.74
N LYS A 95 -15.55 4.22 -6.54
CA LYS A 95 -16.99 4.26 -6.20
C LYS A 95 -17.34 4.96 -4.89
N ILE A 96 -16.48 4.92 -3.88
CA ILE A 96 -16.78 5.50 -2.56
C ILE A 96 -16.31 6.94 -2.49
N ASP A 97 -15.07 7.19 -2.92
CA ASP A 97 -14.43 8.50 -2.84
C ASP A 97 -13.74 8.86 -4.17
N PRO A 98 -14.52 9.03 -5.26
CA PRO A 98 -13.96 9.47 -6.54
C PRO A 98 -13.44 10.90 -6.47
N ALA A 99 -14.09 11.75 -5.66
CA ALA A 99 -13.78 13.16 -5.51
C ALA A 99 -12.38 13.41 -4.91
N TYR A 100 -11.87 12.51 -4.07
CA TYR A 100 -10.51 12.61 -3.55
C TYR A 100 -9.47 12.72 -4.68
N ASN A 101 -9.57 11.90 -5.72
CA ASN A 101 -8.59 11.92 -6.81
C ASN A 101 -8.66 13.24 -7.60
N GLU A 102 -9.86 13.76 -7.85
CA GLU A 102 -10.07 15.05 -8.51
C GLU A 102 -9.53 16.21 -7.67
N ASN A 103 -9.79 16.20 -6.36
CA ASN A 103 -9.30 17.20 -5.43
C ASN A 103 -7.77 17.19 -5.33
N GLN A 104 -7.14 16.01 -5.29
CA GLN A 104 -5.68 15.91 -5.28
C GLN A 104 -5.05 16.47 -6.55
N ILE A 105 -5.66 16.22 -7.72
CA ILE A 105 -5.20 16.81 -8.98
C ILE A 105 -5.32 18.33 -8.94
N ALA A 106 -6.44 18.86 -8.45
CA ALA A 106 -6.66 20.31 -8.34
C ALA A 106 -5.65 21.00 -7.40
N VAL A 107 -5.38 20.42 -6.23
CA VAL A 107 -4.39 20.94 -5.28
C VAL A 107 -2.99 20.98 -5.90
N ILE A 108 -2.63 19.95 -6.66
CA ILE A 108 -1.33 19.90 -7.34
C ILE A 108 -1.27 20.94 -8.46
N GLN A 109 -2.34 21.08 -9.25
CA GLN A 109 -2.42 22.12 -10.28
C GLN A 109 -2.25 23.52 -9.69
N GLU A 110 -2.93 23.83 -8.59
CA GLU A 110 -2.79 25.10 -7.88
C GLU A 110 -1.35 25.31 -7.37
N SER A 111 -0.71 24.26 -6.85
CA SER A 111 0.69 24.34 -6.41
C SER A 111 1.65 24.60 -7.57
N MET A 112 1.40 24.00 -8.74
CA MET A 112 2.21 24.23 -9.95
C MET A 112 1.98 25.63 -10.52
N GLU A 113 0.75 26.14 -10.49
CA GLU A 113 0.45 27.52 -10.87
C GLU A 113 1.21 28.52 -10.00
N LYS A 114 1.26 28.30 -8.68
CA LYS A 114 2.05 29.14 -7.77
C LYS A 114 3.55 29.09 -8.11
N MET A 115 4.09 27.90 -8.37
CA MET A 115 5.49 27.70 -8.74
C MET A 115 5.87 28.39 -10.05
N VAL A 116 5.07 28.22 -11.11
CA VAL A 116 5.33 28.81 -12.44
C VAL A 116 5.16 30.33 -12.43
N ASN A 117 4.36 30.87 -11.51
CA ASN A 117 4.21 32.31 -11.32
C ASN A 117 5.35 32.94 -10.49
N ASN A 118 6.11 32.15 -9.72
CA ASN A 118 7.28 32.61 -8.99
C ASN A 118 8.55 32.52 -9.88
N PRO A 119 9.19 33.65 -10.24
CA PRO A 119 10.36 33.65 -11.15
C PRO A 119 11.56 32.86 -10.61
N GLU A 120 11.80 32.86 -9.29
CA GLU A 120 12.91 32.12 -8.69
C GLU A 120 12.67 30.61 -8.74
N GLU A 121 11.46 30.17 -8.41
CA GLU A 121 11.10 28.76 -8.43
C GLU A 121 11.01 28.21 -9.86
N LEU A 122 10.45 28.97 -10.81
CA LEU A 122 10.45 28.60 -12.21
C LEU A 122 11.86 28.42 -12.77
N LYS A 123 12.80 29.31 -12.39
CA LYS A 123 14.20 29.19 -12.81
C LYS A 123 14.86 27.93 -12.23
N LYS A 124 14.61 27.61 -10.95
CA LYS A 124 15.08 26.36 -10.33
C LYS A 124 14.48 25.13 -11.02
N PHE A 125 13.17 25.14 -11.24
CA PHE A 125 12.46 24.06 -11.92
C PHE A 125 13.04 23.77 -13.32
N LYS A 126 13.27 24.81 -14.13
CA LYS A 126 13.89 24.67 -15.45
C LYS A 126 15.36 24.22 -15.38
N ALA A 127 16.11 24.63 -14.37
CA ALA A 127 17.49 24.19 -14.17
C ALA A 127 17.59 22.70 -13.78
N GLU A 128 16.63 22.21 -12.99
CA GLU A 128 16.52 20.80 -12.61
C GLU A 128 15.97 19.91 -13.72
N ARG A 129 15.22 20.51 -14.67
CA ARG A 129 14.53 19.83 -15.75
C ARG A 129 14.76 20.53 -17.09
N PRO A 130 15.93 20.29 -17.74
CA PRO A 130 16.30 20.95 -18.99
C PRO A 130 15.27 20.76 -20.11
N GLU A 131 14.49 19.67 -20.07
CA GLU A 131 13.40 19.43 -21.00
C GLU A 131 12.32 20.52 -20.98
N PHE A 132 12.16 21.27 -19.89
CA PHE A 132 11.19 22.38 -19.78
C PHE A 132 11.78 23.76 -20.05
N GLU A 133 13.07 23.87 -20.41
CA GLU A 133 13.77 25.14 -20.55
C GLU A 133 13.11 26.05 -21.61
N ALA A 134 12.77 25.47 -22.77
CA ALA A 134 12.14 26.16 -23.90
C ALA A 134 10.63 26.34 -23.76
N TYR A 135 10.00 25.71 -22.77
CA TYR A 135 8.54 25.73 -22.62
C TYR A 135 8.05 27.04 -21.99
N SER A 136 6.92 27.52 -22.47
CA SER A 136 6.16 28.60 -21.84
C SER A 136 5.57 28.16 -20.50
N LYS A 137 5.09 29.13 -19.71
CA LYS A 137 4.46 28.86 -18.41
C LYS A 137 3.25 27.96 -18.56
N GLU A 138 2.42 28.26 -19.56
CA GLU A 138 1.19 27.56 -19.88
C GLU A 138 1.47 26.12 -20.33
N GLU A 139 2.47 25.91 -21.18
CA GLU A 139 2.85 24.56 -21.62
C GLU A 139 3.47 23.73 -20.49
N ILE A 140 4.20 24.35 -19.56
CA ILE A 140 4.70 23.67 -18.35
C ILE A 140 3.53 23.18 -17.49
N LEU A 141 2.51 24.02 -17.30
CA LEU A 141 1.31 23.65 -16.55
C LEU A 141 0.53 22.52 -17.23
N GLU A 142 0.32 22.62 -18.54
CA GLU A 142 -0.37 21.60 -19.33
C GLU A 142 0.37 20.26 -19.27
N LYS A 143 1.67 20.24 -19.59
CA LYS A 143 2.49 19.03 -19.54
C LYS A 143 2.57 18.43 -18.15
N SER A 144 2.67 19.27 -17.12
CA SER A 144 2.68 18.80 -15.73
C SER A 144 1.35 18.16 -15.36
N ALA A 145 0.22 18.78 -15.71
CA ALA A 145 -1.11 18.22 -15.46
C ALA A 145 -1.35 16.90 -16.21
N GLU A 146 -0.95 16.82 -17.48
CA GLU A 146 -0.97 15.58 -18.28
C GLU A 146 -0.17 14.46 -17.60
N SER A 147 1.01 14.80 -17.07
CA SER A 147 1.89 13.82 -16.43
C SER A 147 1.35 13.29 -15.10
N ILE A 148 0.57 14.10 -14.37
CA ILE A 148 0.13 13.80 -12.99
C ILE A 148 -1.22 13.08 -12.97
N ARG A 149 -2.14 13.39 -13.89
CA ARG A 149 -3.48 12.78 -13.97
C ARG A 149 -3.47 11.24 -13.92
N PRO A 150 -2.61 10.52 -14.65
CA PRO A 150 -2.58 9.06 -14.61
C PRO A 150 -2.23 8.48 -13.24
N TRP A 151 -1.44 9.20 -12.43
CA TRP A 151 -1.00 8.72 -11.11
C TRP A 151 -2.12 8.66 -10.08
N TYR A 152 -3.15 9.50 -10.25
CA TYR A 152 -4.29 9.58 -9.35
C TYR A 152 -5.51 8.80 -9.86
N GLN A 153 -5.36 7.98 -10.90
CA GLN A 153 -6.41 7.05 -11.31
C GLN A 153 -6.51 5.88 -10.32
N ALA A 154 -7.74 5.44 -10.02
CA ALA A 154 -7.99 4.34 -9.09
C ALA A 154 -7.24 3.05 -9.44
N SER A 155 -7.08 2.75 -10.73
CA SER A 155 -6.29 1.62 -11.25
C SER A 155 -4.80 1.75 -10.93
N THR A 156 -4.23 2.94 -11.10
CA THR A 156 -2.81 3.21 -10.80
C THR A 156 -2.55 3.11 -9.31
N VAL A 157 -3.40 3.72 -8.48
CA VAL A 157 -3.31 3.65 -7.02
C VAL A 157 -3.42 2.20 -6.54
N MET A 158 -4.37 1.43 -7.08
CA MET A 158 -4.48 -0.01 -6.83
C MET A 158 -3.17 -0.74 -7.20
N THR A 159 -2.63 -0.49 -8.39
CA THR A 159 -1.45 -1.20 -8.91
C THR A 159 -0.22 -0.93 -8.05
N ILE A 160 0.05 0.33 -7.70
CA ILE A 160 1.16 0.72 -6.82
C ILE A 160 0.99 0.08 -5.44
N SER A 161 -0.24 0.10 -4.90
CA SER A 161 -0.53 -0.52 -3.60
C SER A 161 -0.31 -2.03 -3.62
N LEU A 162 -0.76 -2.71 -4.68
CA LEU A 162 -0.53 -4.15 -4.88
C LEU A 162 0.95 -4.48 -4.90
N LEU A 163 1.75 -3.74 -5.68
CA LEU A 163 3.19 -3.95 -5.76
C LEU A 163 3.87 -3.76 -4.39
N GLY A 164 3.51 -2.69 -3.67
CA GLY A 164 4.02 -2.41 -2.33
C GLY A 164 3.67 -3.51 -1.33
N MET A 165 2.42 -3.96 -1.30
CA MET A 165 1.95 -5.04 -0.42
C MET A 165 2.59 -6.39 -0.76
N LEU A 166 2.78 -6.70 -2.04
CA LEU A 166 3.47 -7.92 -2.48
C LEU A 166 4.93 -7.93 -2.00
N MET A 167 5.65 -6.83 -2.22
CA MET A 167 7.04 -6.70 -1.77
C MET A 167 7.15 -6.85 -0.25
N LEU A 168 6.27 -6.16 0.49
CA LEU A 168 6.21 -6.26 1.94
C LEU A 168 5.85 -7.68 2.41
N SER A 169 4.94 -8.37 1.73
CA SER A 169 4.58 -9.76 2.04
C SER A 169 5.78 -10.70 1.88
N VAL A 170 6.58 -10.54 0.82
CA VAL A 170 7.80 -11.34 0.62
C VAL A 170 8.78 -11.11 1.77
N ILE A 171 9.08 -9.85 2.08
CA ILE A 171 10.00 -9.49 3.18
C ILE A 171 9.49 -10.07 4.51
N ASN A 172 8.22 -9.89 4.81
CA ASN A 172 7.63 -10.35 6.06
C ASN A 172 7.61 -11.89 6.16
N ALA A 173 7.40 -12.60 5.05
CA ALA A 173 7.46 -14.06 5.04
C ALA A 173 8.85 -14.60 5.40
N LEU A 174 9.92 -13.92 4.94
CA LEU A 174 11.29 -14.26 5.32
C LEU A 174 11.53 -14.00 6.82
N ILE A 175 11.13 -12.83 7.31
CA ILE A 175 11.29 -12.44 8.71
C ILE A 175 10.56 -13.43 9.64
N LEU A 176 9.28 -13.70 9.38
CA LEU A 176 8.48 -14.61 10.20
C LEU A 176 9.03 -16.04 10.17
N THR A 177 9.53 -16.50 9.02
CA THR A 177 10.20 -17.82 8.94
C THR A 177 11.42 -17.89 9.86
N ILE A 178 12.26 -16.86 9.86
CA ILE A 178 13.43 -16.77 10.75
C ILE A 178 13.00 -16.79 12.21
N ILE A 179 12.01 -15.96 12.57
CA ILE A 179 11.48 -15.88 13.94
C ILE A 179 10.93 -17.23 14.40
N TYR A 180 10.12 -17.89 13.57
CA TYR A 180 9.53 -19.19 13.91
C TYR A 180 10.57 -20.27 14.11
N ARG A 181 11.60 -20.31 13.26
CA ARG A 181 12.63 -21.37 13.34
C ARG A 181 13.64 -21.13 14.45
N ARG A 182 14.02 -19.87 14.70
CA ARG A 182 15.09 -19.55 15.67
C ARG A 182 14.58 -19.24 17.08
N VAL A 183 13.37 -18.71 17.20
CA VAL A 183 12.85 -18.18 18.48
C VAL A 183 11.68 -19.03 18.97
N LEU A 184 10.56 -19.04 18.23
CA LEU A 184 9.30 -19.56 18.75
C LEU A 184 9.17 -21.09 18.75
N PHE A 185 9.67 -21.77 17.73
CA PHE A 185 9.52 -23.22 17.56
C PHE A 185 10.86 -23.96 17.54
N ARG A 186 11.90 -23.40 18.16
CA ARG A 186 13.24 -23.99 18.24
C ARG A 186 13.15 -25.47 18.64
N GLN A 187 13.70 -26.36 17.81
CA GLN A 187 13.88 -27.76 18.16
C GLN A 187 15.04 -27.84 19.18
N PRO A 188 14.88 -28.58 20.30
CA PRO A 188 15.99 -28.83 21.21
C PRO A 188 17.12 -29.53 20.44
N ARG A 189 18.35 -29.04 20.58
CA ARG A 189 19.53 -29.77 20.10
C ARG A 189 19.67 -31.00 21.01
N HIS A 190 19.39 -32.17 20.46
CA HIS A 190 19.87 -33.44 21.03
C HIS A 190 21.30 -33.67 20.56
#